data_AF-A0A1I5F1F7-F1
#
_entry.id   AF-A0A1I5F1F7-F1
#
_cell.length_a   1.000
_cell.length_b   1.000
_cell.length_c   1.000
_cell.angle_alpha   90.00
_cell.angle_beta   90.00
_cell.angle_gamma   90.00
#
_symmetry.space_group_name_H-M   'P 1'
#
loop_
_entity.id
_entity.type
_entity.pdbx_description
1 polymer ?
#
loop_
_entity_poly.entity_id
_entity_poly.type
_entity_poly.pdbx_seq_one_letter_code
_entity_poly.pdbx_strand_id
1 'polypeptide(L)'
;MKPFRKKAKPGPEEKDMAFFNSAITVLQTLVIALGAGLGVWGVVNLLEGYGNDNPGAKSQGMKQLMAGGGVALIGTQLIPLLSGLF
;
A
#
# COMPACT_ATOMS: atom_id res chain seq x y z
N MET A 1 15.28 2.83 -46.00
CA MET A 1 15.08 4.00 -45.11
C MET A 1 13.70 3.86 -44.47
N LYS A 2 13.61 3.55 -43.16
CA LYS A 2 12.31 3.41 -42.47
C LYS A 2 11.72 4.80 -42.23
N PRO A 3 10.42 5.05 -42.47
CA PRO A 3 9.84 6.36 -42.27
C PRO A 3 9.81 6.70 -40.76
N PHE A 4 10.37 7.85 -40.40
CA PHE A 4 10.23 8.44 -39.07
C PHE A 4 8.77 8.84 -38.86
N ARG A 5 8.02 7.97 -38.20
CA ARG A 5 6.62 8.21 -37.83
C ARG A 5 6.60 9.11 -36.59
N LYS A 6 6.18 10.37 -36.73
CA LYS A 6 5.99 11.28 -35.58
C LYS A 6 4.97 10.64 -34.64
N LYS A 7 5.29 10.48 -33.35
CA LYS A 7 4.33 10.03 -32.34
C LYS A 7 3.17 11.05 -32.27
N ALA A 8 1.94 10.57 -32.41
CA ALA A 8 0.75 11.40 -32.26
C ALA A 8 0.60 11.84 -30.78
N LYS A 9 -0.02 13.01 -30.54
CA LYS A 9 -0.33 13.46 -29.17
C LYS A 9 -1.37 12.52 -28.55
N PRO A 10 -1.25 12.17 -27.27
CA PRO A 10 -2.19 11.28 -26.60
C PRO A 10 -3.60 11.89 -26.55
N GLY A 11 -4.60 11.03 -26.75
CA GLY A 11 -6.01 11.40 -26.66
C GLY A 11 -6.43 11.76 -25.21
N PRO A 12 -7.59 12.40 -25.01
CA PRO A 12 -8.10 12.69 -23.66
C PRO A 12 -8.18 11.44 -22.76
N GLU A 13 -8.74 10.34 -23.28
CA GLU A 13 -8.88 9.08 -22.53
C GLU A 13 -7.53 8.47 -22.13
N GLU A 14 -6.51 8.57 -22.99
CA GLU A 14 -5.16 8.08 -22.69
C GLU A 14 -4.52 8.86 -21.52
N LYS A 15 -4.83 10.16 -21.40
CA LYS A 15 -4.36 10.98 -20.27
C LYS A 15 -5.07 10.62 -18.97
N ASP A 16 -6.38 10.36 -19.04
CA ASP A 16 -7.17 9.97 -17.88
C ASP A 16 -6.70 8.61 -17.34
N MET A 17 -6.51 7.61 -18.21
CA MET A 17 -5.95 6.30 -17.81
C MET A 17 -4.52 6.41 -17.26
N ALA A 18 -3.68 7.28 -17.84
CA ALA A 18 -2.35 7.52 -17.31
C ALA A 18 -2.40 8.14 -15.89
N PHE A 19 -3.34 9.05 -15.64
CA PHE A 19 -3.56 9.64 -14.32
C PHE A 19 -4.04 8.60 -13.30
N PHE A 20 -5.03 7.77 -13.65
CA PHE A 20 -5.54 6.71 -12.77
C PHE A 20 -4.45 5.71 -12.38
N ASN A 21 -3.63 5.27 -13.34
CA ASN A 21 -2.51 4.37 -13.07
C ASN A 21 -1.46 5.00 -12.13
N SER A 22 -1.18 6.29 -12.30
CA SER A 22 -0.30 7.02 -11.38
C SER A 22 -0.91 7.10 -9.97
N ALA A 23 -2.22 7.39 -9.86
CA ALA A 23 -2.92 7.46 -8.58
C ALA A 23 -2.90 6.13 -7.84
N ILE A 24 -3.11 5.01 -8.55
CA ILE A 24 -3.05 3.66 -7.98
C ILE A 24 -1.65 3.35 -7.45
N THR A 25 -0.60 3.74 -8.18
CA THR A 25 0.79 3.55 -7.73
C THR A 25 1.10 4.31 -6.44
N VAL A 26 0.63 5.56 -6.33
CA VAL A 26 0.78 6.36 -5.10
C VAL A 26 -0.01 5.73 -3.96
N LEU A 27 -1.26 5.34 -4.20
CA LEU A 27 -2.11 4.67 -3.22
C LEU A 27 -1.46 3.39 -2.70
N GLN A 28 -0.93 2.56 -3.60
CA GLN A 28 -0.23 1.32 -3.27
C GLN A 28 0.92 1.58 -2.29
N THR A 29 1.76 2.57 -2.62
CA THR A 29 2.92 2.93 -1.82
C THR A 29 2.51 3.41 -0.42
N LEU A 30 1.49 4.27 -0.33
CA LEU A 30 0.99 4.77 0.94
C LEU A 30 0.39 3.66 1.81
N VAL A 31 -0.43 2.78 1.23
CA VAL A 31 -1.07 1.70 2.00
C VAL A 31 -0.05 0.70 2.51
N ILE A 32 0.95 0.33 1.70
CA ILE A 32 2.05 -0.55 2.14
C ILE A 32 2.82 0.12 3.29
N ALA A 33 3.19 1.39 3.15
CA ALA A 33 3.94 2.12 4.17
C ALA A 33 3.15 2.25 5.49
N LEU A 34 1.85 2.56 5.42
CA LEU A 34 0.97 2.64 6.59
C LEU A 34 0.78 1.27 7.25
N GLY A 35 0.58 0.22 6.47
CA GLY A 35 0.46 -1.15 6.98
C GLY A 35 1.74 -1.62 7.68
N ALA A 36 2.90 -1.39 7.06
CA ALA A 36 4.19 -1.70 7.65
C ALA A 36 4.44 -0.89 8.93
N GLY A 37 4.14 0.41 8.92
CA GLY A 37 4.28 1.29 10.09
C GLY A 37 3.41 0.86 11.27
N LEU A 38 2.14 0.52 11.03
CA LEU A 38 1.25 -0.05 12.06
C LEU A 38 1.74 -1.41 12.55
N GLY A 39 2.31 -2.24 11.67
CA GLY A 39 2.90 -3.51 12.02
C GLY A 39 4.05 -3.35 13.01
N VAL A 40 5.00 -2.46 12.69
CA VAL A 40 6.13 -2.12 13.57
C VAL A 40 5.64 -1.55 14.90
N TRP A 41 4.68 -0.64 14.89
CA TRP A 41 4.09 -0.08 16.11
C TRP A 41 3.42 -1.16 16.97
N GLY A 42 2.78 -2.15 16.35
CA GLY A 42 2.23 -3.31 17.05
C GLY A 42 3.30 -4.16 17.74
N VAL A 43 4.46 -4.34 17.12
CA VAL A 43 5.62 -5.02 17.75
C VAL A 43 6.12 -4.22 18.94
N VAL A 44 6.23 -2.90 18.84
CA VAL A 44 6.63 -2.04 19.98
C VAL A 44 5.69 -2.24 21.17
N ASN A 45 4.38 -2.17 20.93
CA ASN A 45 3.38 -2.38 21.99
C ASN A 45 3.41 -3.81 22.57
N LEU A 46 3.75 -4.82 21.77
CA LEU A 46 3.99 -6.18 22.25
C LEU A 46 5.20 -6.24 23.18
N LEU A 47 6.32 -5.66 22.77
CA LEU A 47 7.56 -5.64 23.56
C LEU A 47 7.38 -4.87 24.87
N GLU A 48 6.71 -3.71 24.84
CA GLU A 48 6.32 -2.97 26.04
C GLU A 48 5.39 -3.80 26.94
N GLY A 49 4.46 -4.54 26.34
CA GLY A 49 3.56 -5.45 27.07
C GLY A 49 4.27 -6.63 27.71
N TYR A 50 5.30 -7.21 27.08
CA TYR A 50 6.13 -8.25 27.69
C TYR A 50 7.06 -7.68 28.78
N GLY A 51 7.62 -6.49 28.57
CA GLY A 51 8.49 -5.82 29.54
C GLY A 51 7.77 -5.36 30.81
N ASN A 52 6.52 -4.90 30.69
CA ASN A 52 5.69 -4.43 31.81
C ASN A 52 4.67 -5.50 32.30
N ASP A 53 4.79 -6.74 31.81
CA ASP A 53 3.82 -7.84 31.99
C ASP A 53 2.33 -7.40 31.92
N ASN A 54 2.03 -6.50 30.99
CA ASN A 54 0.71 -5.91 30.85
C ASN A 54 -0.09 -6.64 29.77
N PRO A 55 -1.13 -7.42 30.13
CA PRO A 55 -1.93 -8.15 29.15
C PRO A 55 -2.67 -7.23 28.16
N GLY A 56 -2.98 -5.98 28.56
CA GLY A 56 -3.61 -5.00 27.68
C GLY A 56 -2.70 -4.59 26.52
N ALA A 57 -1.46 -4.22 26.82
CA ALA A 57 -0.46 -3.86 25.83
C ALA A 57 -0.11 -5.03 24.90
N LYS A 58 -0.02 -6.26 25.43
CA LYS A 58 0.18 -7.47 24.61
C LYS A 58 -0.95 -7.66 23.59
N SER A 59 -2.21 -7.55 24.04
CA SER A 59 -3.38 -7.69 23.14
C SER A 59 -3.44 -6.57 22.10
N GLN A 60 -3.16 -5.34 22.52
CA GLN A 60 -3.16 -4.18 21.63
C GLN A 60 -2.07 -4.29 20.56
N GLY A 61 -0.85 -4.63 20.95
CA GLY A 61 0.26 -4.83 20.03
C GLY A 61 -0.01 -5.95 19.03
N MET A 62 -0.60 -7.06 19.47
CA MET A 62 -0.96 -8.15 18.55
C MET A 62 -2.01 -7.71 17.52
N LYS A 63 -3.05 -6.99 17.95
CA LYS A 63 -4.09 -6.49 17.04
C LYS A 63 -3.52 -5.53 16.00
N GLN A 64 -2.62 -4.64 16.42
CA GLN A 64 -1.96 -3.70 15.52
C GLN A 64 -1.00 -4.41 14.56
N LEU A 65 -0.26 -5.42 15.02
CA LEU A 65 0.60 -6.21 14.16
C LEU A 65 -0.21 -6.93 13.08
N MET A 66 -1.33 -7.57 13.47
CA MET A 66 -2.23 -8.23 12.53
C MET A 66 -2.89 -7.25 11.57
N ALA A 67 -3.36 -6.11 12.07
CA ALA A 67 -3.96 -5.06 11.24
C ALA A 67 -2.94 -4.48 10.25
N GLY A 68 -1.73 -4.16 10.72
CA GLY A 68 -0.65 -3.64 9.89
C GLY A 68 -0.22 -4.64 8.82
N GLY A 69 -0.04 -5.91 9.18
CA GLY A 69 0.25 -6.99 8.24
C GLY A 69 -0.85 -7.16 7.19
N GLY A 70 -2.12 -7.15 7.60
CA GLY A 70 -3.26 -7.22 6.69
C GLY A 70 -3.31 -6.05 5.70
N VAL A 71 -3.11 -4.82 6.18
CA VAL A 71 -3.08 -3.62 5.33
C VAL A 71 -1.92 -3.67 4.34
N ALA A 72 -0.72 -4.09 4.77
CA ALA A 72 0.44 -4.25 3.89
C ALA A 72 0.22 -5.34 2.82
N LEU A 73 -0.42 -6.45 3.19
CA LEU A 73 -0.78 -7.51 2.24
C LEU A 73 -1.80 -7.03 1.19
N ILE A 74 -2.84 -6.30 1.61
CA ILE A 74 -3.80 -5.68 0.70
C ILE A 74 -3.08 -4.71 -0.25
N GLY A 75 -2.17 -3.90 0.28
CA GLY A 75 -1.37 -2.97 -0.51
C GLY A 75 -0.49 -3.66 -1.56
N THR A 76 0.10 -4.81 -1.24
CA THR A 76 0.96 -5.53 -2.18
C THR A 76 0.19 -6.34 -3.23
N GLN A 77 -0.97 -6.89 -2.88
CA GLN A 77 -1.68 -7.82 -3.77
C GLN A 77 -2.93 -7.24 -4.42
N LEU A 78 -3.77 -6.50 -3.68
CA LEU A 78 -5.09 -6.08 -4.16
C LEU A 78 -5.07 -4.72 -4.85
N ILE A 79 -4.25 -3.78 -4.39
CA ILE A 79 -4.20 -2.42 -4.99
C ILE A 79 -3.69 -2.43 -6.43
N PRO A 80 -2.65 -3.21 -6.82
CA PRO A 80 -2.23 -3.29 -8.22
C PRO A 80 -3.32 -3.80 -9.16
N LEU A 81 -4.23 -4.66 -8.69
CA LEU A 81 -5.31 -5.21 -9.50
C LEU A 81 -6.32 -4.14 -9.92
N LEU A 82 -6.40 -3.02 -9.19
CA LEU A 82 -7.24 -1.88 -9.57
C LEU A 82 -6.80 -1.23 -10.88
N SER A 83 -5.52 -1.37 -11.27
CA SER A 83 -4.97 -0.85 -12.54
C SER A 83 -5.42 -1.67 -13.76
N GLY A 84 -5.93 -2.89 -13.56
CA GLY A 84 -6.48 -3.72 -14.64
C GLY A 84 -8.00 -3.65 -14.80
N LEU A 85 -8.69 -2.95 -13.89
CA LEU A 85 -10.15 -2.79 -13.88
C LEU A 85 -10.62 -1.48 -14.56
N PHE A 86 -9.71 -0.52 -14.71
CA PHE A 86 -9.92 0.79 -15.30
C PHE A 86 -8.85 1.02 -16.36
#